data_AF-A0A238U5I9-F1
#
_entry.id   AF-A0A238U5I9-F1
#
_cell.length_a   1.000
_cell.length_b   1.000
_cell.length_c   1.000
_cell.angle_alpha   90.00
_cell.angle_beta   90.00
_cell.angle_gamma   90.00
#
_symmetry.space_group_name_H-M   'P 1'
#
loop_
_entity.id
_entity.type
_entity.pdbx_description
1 polymer ?
#
loop_
_entity_poly.entity_id
_entity_poly.type
_entity_poly.pdbx_seq_one_letter_code
_entity_poly.pdbx_strand_id
1 'polypeptide(L)'
;MKKGESVYCINEALYADHITKRKRYFIKDVKTDQFRILNNNNKLVWIPSYCFTNYKAPEIISINIDDEINDKYNSCIEVTIKFDDGSKRWAIFMTINHLNNLFNEYRDYVTGNRLILTKEINENMIKKAIHELDKQNELYENTNKY
;
A
#
# COMPACT_ATOMS: atom_id res chain seq x y z
N MET A 1 -16.40 5.37 16.05
CA MET A 1 -17.12 4.20 15.51
C MET A 1 -17.69 3.40 16.68
N LYS A 2 -18.93 2.93 16.60
CA LYS A 2 -19.64 2.25 17.71
C LYS A 2 -20.43 1.04 17.22
N LYS A 3 -20.89 0.22 18.17
CA LYS A 3 -21.79 -0.91 17.91
C LYS A 3 -23.00 -0.46 17.09
N GLY A 4 -23.36 -1.25 16.08
CA GLY A 4 -24.47 -0.96 15.17
C GLY A 4 -24.11 -0.15 13.93
N GLU A 5 -22.87 0.33 13.80
CA GLU A 5 -22.40 1.05 12.61
C GLU A 5 -21.76 0.11 11.58
N SER A 6 -21.69 0.59 10.34
CA SER A 6 -20.90 -0.05 9.27
C SER A 6 -19.57 0.70 9.09
N VAL A 7 -18.51 -0.06 8.83
CA VAL A 7 -17.15 0.45 8.64
C VAL A 7 -16.49 -0.22 7.44
N TYR A 8 -15.49 0.44 6.85
CA TYR A 8 -14.70 -0.09 5.74
C TYR A 8 -13.33 -0.54 6.23
N CYS A 9 -12.86 -1.69 5.77
CA CYS A 9 -11.50 -2.14 6.03
C CYS A 9 -10.50 -1.24 5.29
N ILE A 10 -9.49 -0.76 6.00
CA ILE A 10 -8.36 -0.01 5.45
C ILE A 10 -7.03 -0.75 5.61
N ASN A 11 -6.92 -1.74 6.50
CA ASN A 11 -5.67 -2.49 6.66
C ASN A 11 -5.99 -3.98 6.80
N GLU A 12 -5.61 -4.78 5.80
CA GLU A 12 -5.80 -6.23 5.81
C GLU A 12 -4.55 -7.01 6.24
N ALA A 13 -3.41 -6.37 6.51
CA ALA A 13 -2.08 -6.98 6.70
C ALA A 13 -2.10 -8.38 7.36
N LEU A 14 -2.15 -8.46 8.69
CA LEU A 14 -2.16 -9.73 9.43
C LEU A 14 -3.53 -10.43 9.46
N TYR A 15 -4.52 -9.85 8.79
CA TYR A 15 -5.92 -10.26 8.89
C TYR A 15 -6.55 -10.57 7.54
N ALA A 16 -5.76 -10.79 6.49
CA ALA A 16 -6.25 -10.98 5.11
C ALA A 16 -7.21 -12.17 4.98
N ASP A 17 -7.06 -13.19 5.83
CA ASP A 17 -7.98 -14.34 5.91
C ASP A 17 -9.35 -13.98 6.53
N HIS A 18 -9.44 -12.84 7.19
CA HIS A 18 -10.64 -12.39 7.91
C HIS A 18 -11.30 -11.18 7.25
N ILE A 19 -10.52 -10.22 6.76
CA ILE A 19 -11.00 -8.96 6.20
C ILE A 19 -10.35 -8.66 4.85
N THR A 20 -11.03 -7.85 4.05
CA THR A 20 -10.57 -7.43 2.72
C THR A 20 -10.63 -5.91 2.64
N LYS A 21 -9.53 -5.28 2.20
CA LYS A 21 -9.41 -3.84 1.97
C LYS A 21 -10.61 -3.32 1.19
N ARG A 22 -11.17 -2.18 1.63
CA ARG A 22 -12.38 -1.50 1.11
C ARG A 22 -13.70 -2.27 1.23
N LYS A 23 -13.71 -3.51 1.72
CA LYS A 23 -14.97 -4.21 2.02
C LYS A 23 -15.62 -3.60 3.27
N ARG A 24 -16.95 -3.53 3.24
CA ARG A 24 -17.77 -3.01 4.35
C ARG A 24 -18.10 -4.12 5.35
N TYR A 25 -17.97 -3.82 6.63
CA TYR A 25 -18.27 -4.72 7.75
C TYR A 25 -19.21 -4.03 8.75
N PHE A 26 -20.04 -4.82 9.42
CA PHE A 26 -20.97 -4.32 10.44
C PHE A 26 -20.44 -4.62 11.84
N ILE A 27 -20.35 -3.60 12.70
CA ILE A 27 -19.86 -3.74 14.08
C ILE A 27 -20.96 -4.37 14.94
N LYS A 28 -20.75 -5.63 15.35
CA LYS A 28 -21.62 -6.35 16.27
C LYS A 28 -21.34 -6.02 17.73
N ASP A 29 -20.08 -5.73 18.06
CA ASP A 29 -19.66 -5.37 19.41
C ASP A 29 -18.35 -4.57 19.42
N VAL A 30 -18.06 -3.89 20.53
CA VAL A 30 -16.89 -3.00 20.66
C VAL A 30 -16.16 -3.25 21.98
N LYS A 31 -14.82 -3.34 21.89
CA LYS A 31 -13.88 -3.20 23.00
C LYS A 31 -13.02 -1.96 22.77
N THR A 32 -12.18 -1.61 23.74
CA THR A 32 -11.30 -0.43 23.71
C THR A 32 -10.55 -0.25 22.38
N ASP A 33 -10.03 -1.34 21.82
CA ASP A 33 -9.14 -1.35 20.65
C ASP A 33 -9.59 -2.32 19.56
N GLN A 34 -10.77 -2.94 19.68
CA GLN A 34 -11.23 -4.00 18.78
C GLN A 34 -12.71 -3.89 18.45
N PHE A 35 -13.05 -4.28 17.23
CA PHE A 35 -14.43 -4.48 16.80
C PHE A 35 -14.72 -5.97 16.61
N ARG A 36 -15.90 -6.40 17.05
CA ARG A 36 -16.44 -7.71 16.71
C ARG A 36 -17.24 -7.59 15.43
N ILE A 37 -16.81 -8.28 14.39
CA ILE A 37 -17.46 -8.26 13.07
C ILE A 37 -17.73 -9.68 12.57
N LEU A 38 -18.62 -9.79 11.59
CA LEU A 38 -18.73 -11.00 10.78
C LEU A 38 -17.67 -10.92 9.67
N ASN A 39 -16.71 -11.85 9.68
CA ASN A 39 -15.57 -11.83 8.76
C ASN A 39 -15.94 -12.36 7.36
N ASN A 40 -14.96 -12.42 6.45
CA ASN A 40 -15.13 -12.93 5.09
C ASN A 40 -15.69 -14.36 5.01
N ASN A 41 -15.47 -15.17 6.04
CA ASN A 41 -15.91 -16.56 6.15
C ASN A 41 -17.18 -16.73 6.99
N ASN A 42 -17.94 -15.65 7.20
CA ASN A 42 -19.16 -15.63 8.01
C ASN A 42 -18.95 -16.07 9.47
N LYS A 43 -17.76 -15.85 10.03
CA LYS A 43 -17.45 -16.12 11.45
C LYS A 43 -17.33 -14.81 12.23
N LEU A 44 -17.82 -14.80 13.47
CA LEU A 44 -17.63 -13.67 14.37
C LEU A 44 -16.21 -13.65 14.91
N VAL A 45 -15.47 -12.58 14.63
CA VAL A 45 -14.06 -12.42 15.03
C VAL A 45 -13.84 -11.04 15.62
N TRP A 46 -12.84 -10.92 16.50
CA TRP A 46 -12.34 -9.64 17.01
C TRP A 46 -11.19 -9.18 16.14
N ILE A 47 -11.28 -7.98 15.59
CA ILE A 47 -10.24 -7.36 14.76
C ILE A 47 -9.91 -5.99 15.36
N PRO A 48 -8.64 -5.57 15.38
CA PRO A 48 -8.27 -4.23 15.84
C PRO A 48 -9.05 -3.12 15.12
N SER A 49 -9.46 -2.12 15.88
CA SER A 49 -10.24 -0.98 15.36
C SER A 49 -9.46 -0.15 14.35
N TYR A 50 -8.12 -0.12 14.43
CA TYR A 50 -7.24 0.57 13.46
C TYR A 50 -7.31 -0.01 12.05
N CYS A 51 -7.80 -1.25 11.89
CA CYS A 51 -8.01 -1.86 10.58
C CYS A 51 -9.19 -1.24 9.81
N PHE A 52 -9.95 -0.34 10.42
CA PHE A 52 -11.20 0.17 9.86
C PHE A 52 -11.30 1.70 9.87
N THR A 53 -12.12 2.21 8.96
CA THR A 53 -12.52 3.62 8.91
C THR A 53 -14.00 3.77 8.53
N ASN A 54 -14.55 4.98 8.63
CA ASN A 54 -15.93 5.29 8.28
C ASN A 54 -16.16 5.66 6.80
N TYR A 55 -15.10 5.89 6.03
CA TYR A 55 -15.14 6.19 4.60
C TYR A 55 -14.58 5.03 3.75
N LYS A 56 -15.00 4.91 2.49
CA LYS A 56 -14.39 3.96 1.56
C LYS A 56 -13.08 4.57 1.04
N ALA A 57 -11.95 3.88 1.22
CA ALA A 57 -10.68 4.33 0.66
C ALA A 57 -10.67 4.22 -0.88
N PRO A 58 -10.03 5.15 -1.61
CA PRO A 58 -9.97 5.11 -3.07
C PRO A 58 -9.35 3.82 -3.62
N GLU A 59 -9.82 3.36 -4.78
CA GLU A 59 -9.31 2.18 -5.49
C GLU A 59 -8.23 2.55 -6.49
N ILE A 60 -7.19 1.72 -6.61
CA ILE A 60 -6.17 1.90 -7.65
C ILE A 60 -6.79 1.54 -9.00
N ILE A 61 -6.81 2.49 -9.94
CA ILE A 61 -7.33 2.28 -11.29
C ILE A 61 -6.21 2.01 -12.31
N SER A 62 -5.00 2.55 -12.06
CA SER A 62 -3.86 2.33 -12.94
C SER A 62 -2.54 2.53 -12.21
N ILE A 63 -1.55 1.74 -12.60
CA ILE A 63 -0.15 1.88 -12.24
C ILE A 63 0.61 2.07 -13.55
N ASN A 64 1.23 3.24 -13.73
CA ASN A 64 2.03 3.58 -14.90
C ASN A 64 3.50 3.59 -14.51
N ILE A 65 4.33 2.91 -15.30
CA ILE A 65 5.79 2.95 -15.15
C ILE A 65 6.25 4.04 -16.10
N ASP A 66 6.77 5.13 -15.55
CA ASP A 66 7.01 6.36 -16.32
C ASP A 66 8.36 6.31 -17.07
N ASP A 67 9.30 5.47 -16.61
CA ASP A 67 10.62 5.27 -17.24
C ASP A 67 10.79 3.87 -17.85
N GLU A 68 11.69 3.75 -18.83
CA GLU A 68 12.09 2.47 -19.42
C GLU A 68 12.96 1.63 -18.47
N ILE A 69 12.65 0.34 -18.34
CA ILE A 69 13.44 -0.61 -17.55
C ILE A 69 14.50 -1.26 -18.45
N ASN A 70 15.68 -0.63 -18.53
CA ASN A 70 16.78 -1.11 -19.36
C ASN A 70 17.58 -2.26 -18.73
N ASP A 71 17.82 -2.19 -17.41
CA ASP A 71 18.50 -3.25 -16.64
C ASP A 71 17.73 -3.53 -15.36
N LYS A 72 17.04 -4.67 -15.30
CA LYS A 72 16.26 -5.08 -14.13
C LYS A 72 17.08 -5.13 -12.83
N TYR A 73 18.41 -5.25 -12.86
CA TYR A 73 19.23 -5.29 -11.66
C TYR A 73 19.87 -3.95 -11.31
N ASN A 74 19.86 -2.97 -12.22
CA ASN A 74 20.50 -1.67 -12.05
C ASN A 74 19.62 -0.55 -12.64
N SER A 75 18.50 -0.26 -11.98
CA SER A 75 17.53 0.74 -12.46
C SER A 75 17.01 1.62 -11.33
N CYS A 76 16.59 2.83 -11.70
CA CYS A 76 15.86 3.79 -10.88
C CYS A 76 14.71 4.32 -11.73
N ILE A 77 13.47 4.08 -11.30
CA ILE A 77 12.26 4.23 -12.12
C ILE A 77 11.19 4.98 -11.34
N GLU A 78 10.60 6.00 -11.93
CA GLU A 78 9.39 6.66 -11.44
C GLU A 78 8.13 5.85 -11.81
N VAL A 79 7.21 5.76 -10.86
CA VAL A 79 5.94 5.05 -11.03
C VAL A 79 4.79 5.92 -10.54
N THR A 80 3.87 6.24 -11.45
CA THR A 80 2.61 6.93 -11.18
C THR A 80 1.47 5.97 -10.83
N ILE A 81 0.73 6.28 -9.78
CA ILE A 81 -0.47 5.57 -9.35
C ILE A 81 -1.66 6.52 -9.45
N LYS A 82 -2.74 6.07 -10.10
CA LYS A 82 -4.01 6.82 -10.18
C LYS A 82 -5.10 6.07 -9.42
N PHE A 83 -5.96 6.85 -8.78
CA PHE A 83 -7.11 6.34 -8.03
C PHE A 83 -8.44 6.70 -8.69
N ASP A 84 -9.50 5.99 -8.30
CA ASP A 84 -10.88 6.17 -8.81
C ASP A 84 -11.51 7.52 -8.41
N ASP A 85 -11.01 8.14 -7.33
CA ASP A 85 -11.38 9.50 -6.93
C ASP A 85 -10.67 10.61 -7.73
N GLY A 86 -9.86 10.23 -8.73
CA GLY A 86 -9.09 11.13 -9.57
C GLY A 86 -7.76 11.59 -8.96
N SER A 87 -7.47 11.23 -7.70
CA SER A 87 -6.19 11.55 -7.09
C SER A 87 -5.05 10.75 -7.72
N LYS A 88 -3.83 11.31 -7.61
CA LYS A 88 -2.61 10.70 -8.15
C LYS A 88 -1.48 10.75 -7.14
N ARG A 89 -0.62 9.73 -7.20
CA ARG A 89 0.58 9.62 -6.38
C ARG A 89 1.74 9.08 -7.21
N TRP A 90 2.97 9.27 -6.75
CA TRP A 90 4.16 8.70 -7.37
C TRP A 90 5.16 8.16 -6.35
N ALA A 91 5.99 7.23 -6.76
CA ALA A 91 7.15 6.78 -5.98
C ALA A 91 8.31 6.43 -6.91
N ILE A 92 9.52 6.42 -6.35
CA ILE A 92 10.71 5.94 -7.03
C ILE A 92 10.97 4.51 -6.61
N PHE A 93 11.10 3.61 -7.57
CA PHE A 93 11.63 2.27 -7.38
C PHE A 93 13.09 2.27 -7.78
N MET A 94 13.98 1.81 -6.89
CA MET A 94 15.42 1.78 -7.16
C MET A 94 16.00 0.42 -6.75
N THR A 95 16.84 -0.15 -7.60
CA THR A 95 17.56 -1.35 -7.22
C THR A 95 18.70 -1.04 -6.26
N ILE A 96 19.01 -1.98 -5.37
CA ILE A 96 20.13 -1.85 -4.44
C ILE A 96 21.45 -1.67 -5.19
N ASN A 97 21.64 -2.31 -6.36
CA ASN A 97 22.87 -2.12 -7.13
C ASN A 97 22.96 -0.70 -7.70
N HIS A 98 21.86 -0.12 -8.16
CA HIS A 98 21.85 1.27 -8.62
C HIS A 98 22.22 2.21 -7.47
N LEU A 99 21.66 1.98 -6.29
CA LEU A 99 22.00 2.73 -5.09
C LEU A 99 23.51 2.61 -4.75
N ASN A 100 24.07 1.40 -4.79
CA ASN A 100 25.48 1.17 -4.51
C ASN A 100 26.39 1.90 -5.50
N ASN A 101 26.02 1.91 -6.79
CA ASN A 101 26.78 2.62 -7.82
C ASN A 101 26.79 4.14 -7.57
N LEU A 102 25.66 4.70 -7.11
CA LEU A 102 25.59 6.12 -6.75
C LEU A 102 26.57 6.49 -5.62
N PHE A 103 26.71 5.62 -4.62
CA PHE A 103 27.67 5.83 -3.52
C PHE A 103 29.12 5.68 -3.94
N ASN A 104 29.42 4.70 -4.81
CA ASN A 104 30.78 4.44 -5.25
C ASN A 104 31.31 5.52 -6.22
N GLU A 105 30.43 6.14 -7.01
CA GLU A 105 30.85 7.00 -8.12
C GLU A 105 30.59 8.50 -7.89
N TYR A 106 29.56 8.88 -7.12
CA TYR A 106 29.07 10.27 -7.18
C TYR A 106 28.79 10.95 -5.85
N ARG A 107 28.40 10.24 -4.77
CA ARG A 107 27.90 10.91 -3.53
C ARG A 107 28.10 10.08 -2.26
N ASP A 108 28.35 10.75 -1.13
CA ASP A 108 28.36 10.12 0.20
C ASP A 108 26.96 9.99 0.84
N TYR A 109 25.92 10.54 0.20
CA TYR A 109 24.56 10.49 0.70
C TYR A 109 23.53 10.46 -0.43
N VAL A 110 22.37 9.85 -0.13
CA VAL A 110 21.20 9.84 -1.01
C VAL A 110 19.99 10.31 -0.23
N THR A 111 19.36 11.38 -0.71
CA THR A 111 18.05 11.82 -0.22
C THR A 111 16.99 11.28 -1.17
N GLY A 112 16.06 10.48 -0.67
CA GLY A 112 14.96 9.96 -1.45
C GLY A 112 13.66 10.04 -0.66
N ASN A 113 12.79 10.98 -0.99
CA ASN A 113 11.44 10.97 -0.45
C ASN A 113 10.68 9.82 -1.10
N ARG A 114 10.22 8.86 -0.27
CA ARG A 114 9.30 7.80 -0.70
C ARG A 114 9.91 6.91 -1.79
N LEU A 115 11.18 6.56 -1.54
CA LEU A 115 12.00 5.61 -2.28
C LEU A 115 11.68 4.18 -1.84
N ILE A 116 11.39 3.30 -2.79
CA ILE A 116 11.16 1.88 -2.57
C ILE A 116 12.37 1.11 -3.12
N LEU A 117 13.13 0.50 -2.21
CA LEU A 117 14.33 -0.27 -2.57
C LEU A 117 14.00 -1.71 -2.89
N THR A 118 14.52 -2.21 -4.00
CA THR A 118 14.25 -3.57 -4.48
C THR A 118 15.52 -4.28 -4.96
N LYS A 119 15.47 -5.61 -5.04
CA LYS A 119 16.61 -6.41 -5.54
C LYS A 119 16.70 -6.42 -7.06
N GLU A 120 15.54 -6.45 -7.71
CA GLU A 120 15.39 -6.33 -9.15
C GLU A 120 14.15 -5.48 -9.44
N ILE A 121 14.01 -4.92 -10.63
CA ILE A 121 12.85 -4.16 -11.07
C ILE A 121 12.29 -4.82 -12.33
N ASN A 122 11.01 -5.15 -12.28
CA ASN A 122 10.20 -5.50 -13.44
C ASN A 122 8.75 -5.08 -13.17
N GLU A 123 7.94 -5.01 -14.21
CA GLU A 123 6.55 -4.54 -14.12
C GLU A 123 5.72 -5.32 -13.11
N ASN A 124 5.83 -6.66 -13.11
CA ASN A 124 5.07 -7.51 -12.20
C ASN A 124 5.45 -7.24 -10.73
N MET A 125 6.73 -7.08 -10.44
CA MET A 125 7.20 -6.77 -9.09
C MET A 125 6.70 -5.39 -8.64
N ILE A 126 6.83 -4.34 -9.47
CA ILE A 126 6.35 -2.99 -9.16
C ILE A 126 4.85 -3.04 -8.80
N LYS A 127 4.04 -3.65 -9.68
CA LYS A 127 2.59 -3.78 -9.46
C LYS A 127 2.29 -4.55 -8.17
N LYS A 128 2.99 -5.66 -7.93
CA LYS A 128 2.83 -6.45 -6.71
C LYS A 128 3.16 -5.63 -5.46
N ALA A 129 4.29 -4.92 -5.45
CA ALA A 129 4.70 -4.10 -4.31
C ALA A 129 3.68 -3.00 -3.99
N ILE A 130 3.18 -2.31 -5.02
CA ILE A 130 2.15 -1.27 -4.85
C ILE A 130 0.86 -1.85 -4.27
N HIS A 131 0.40 -3.00 -4.77
CA HIS A 131 -0.80 -3.65 -4.23
C HIS A 131 -0.61 -4.12 -2.79
N GLU A 132 0.56 -4.66 -2.43
CA GLU A 132 0.84 -5.05 -1.04
C GLU A 132 0.88 -3.86 -0.10
N LEU A 133 1.54 -2.76 -0.48
CA LEU A 133 1.51 -1.51 0.29
C LEU A 133 0.09 -0.96 0.46
N ASP A 134 -0.75 -1.05 -0.58
CA ASP A 134 -2.15 -0.61 -0.52
C ASP A 134 -2.98 -1.44 0.48
N LYS A 135 -2.85 -2.76 0.42
CA LYS A 135 -3.50 -3.70 1.34
C LYS A 135 -3.13 -3.44 2.80
N GLN A 136 -1.86 -3.10 3.05
CA GLN A 136 -1.31 -2.83 4.37
C GLN A 136 -1.58 -1.41 4.88
N ASN A 137 -2.23 -0.56 4.06
CA ASN A 137 -2.46 0.86 4.33
C ASN A 137 -1.18 1.73 4.36
N GLU A 138 -0.08 1.24 3.79
CA GLU A 138 1.24 1.87 3.80
C GLU A 138 1.52 2.65 2.52
N LEU A 139 0.71 2.47 1.47
CA LEU A 139 0.95 3.08 0.16
C LEU A 139 1.03 4.61 0.24
N TYR A 140 0.18 5.25 1.03
CA TYR A 140 0.15 6.72 1.12
C TYR A 140 1.36 7.28 1.87
N GLU A 141 1.90 6.52 2.84
CA GLU A 141 3.12 6.88 3.56
C GLU A 141 4.36 6.73 2.68
N ASN A 142 4.33 5.77 1.76
CA ASN A 142 5.44 5.40 0.87
C ASN A 142 5.33 5.90 -0.57
N THR A 143 4.37 6.78 -0.89
CA THR A 143 4.27 7.43 -2.23
C THR A 143 3.95 8.92 -2.09
N ASN A 144 4.59 9.79 -2.86
CA ASN A 144 4.36 11.24 -2.89
C ASN A 144 3.01 11.58 -3.51
N LYS A 145 2.40 12.68 -3.06
CA LYS A 145 1.21 13.22 -3.73
C LYS A 145 1.66 14.03 -4.95
N TYR A 146 0.97 13.87 -6.08
CA TYR A 146 1.12 14.80 -7.21
C TYR A 146 0.47 16.16 -6.92
#